data_AF-A0A975PNT5-F1
#
_entry.id   AF-A0A975PNT5-F1
#
_cell.length_a   1.000
_cell.length_b   1.000
_cell.length_c   1.000
_cell.angle_alpha   90.00
_cell.angle_beta   90.00
_cell.angle_gamma   90.00
#
_symmetry.space_group_name_H-M   'P 1'
#
loop_
_entity.id
_entity.type
_entity.pdbx_description
1 polymer ?
#
loop_
_entity_poly.entity_id
_entity_poly.type
_entity_poly.pdbx_seq_one_letter_code
_entity_poly.pdbx_strand_id
1 'polypeptide(L)'
;MKVVDINGGPPRGSDPGGSETERVAHNMVYVFSLPALPIKQRFSILLNRMCSTLDMDYGYITLPQEPVSAVPFFSARMVVRPPRPGKPTLSHLMSRSRNALHFDTPDDAPSGDYIDQTGHVPYRFAGAPVVFDGRVYGTVEFGGARPGAAPITSEHLMLVRILSGLAAGSLVLLSD
;
A
#
# COMPACT_ATOMS: atom_id res chain seq x y z
N MET A 1 8.90 20.08 -21.78
CA MET A 1 8.78 18.95 -20.82
C MET A 1 8.01 19.47 -19.62
N LYS A 2 6.73 19.10 -19.45
CA LYS A 2 5.93 19.55 -18.29
C LYS A 2 6.44 18.79 -17.06
N VAL A 3 6.99 19.54 -16.10
CA VAL A 3 7.38 19.00 -14.79
C VAL A 3 6.09 18.52 -14.13
N VAL A 4 5.91 17.20 -14.09
CA VAL A 4 4.93 16.58 -13.19
C VAL A 4 5.50 16.82 -11.80
N ASP A 5 4.82 17.65 -11.02
CA ASP A 5 5.17 17.86 -9.62
C ASP A 5 5.32 16.47 -8.97
N ILE A 6 6.41 16.29 -8.22
CA ILE A 6 6.71 15.05 -7.48
C ILE A 6 5.59 14.71 -6.49
N ASN A 7 4.72 15.68 -6.21
CA ASN A 7 3.48 15.52 -5.45
C ASN A 7 2.32 14.88 -6.25
N GLY A 8 2.51 14.59 -7.56
CA GLY A 8 1.59 13.85 -8.41
C GLY A 8 0.18 14.44 -8.52
N GLY A 9 0.04 15.74 -8.23
CA GLY A 9 -1.26 16.39 -8.20
C GLY A 9 -1.91 16.44 -9.58
N PRO A 10 -3.24 16.35 -9.64
CA PRO A 10 -3.97 16.60 -10.87
C PRO A 10 -3.82 18.11 -11.20
N PRO A 11 -3.94 18.53 -12.47
CA PRO A 11 -3.78 19.94 -12.83
C PRO A 11 -4.73 20.82 -12.00
N ARG A 12 -4.24 21.98 -11.52
CA ARG A 12 -5.04 22.94 -10.75
C ARG A 12 -6.40 23.18 -11.43
N GLY A 13 -7.49 22.90 -10.73
CA GLY A 13 -8.87 23.02 -11.26
C GLY A 13 -9.55 21.70 -11.67
N SER A 14 -8.90 20.54 -11.47
CA SER A 14 -9.50 19.21 -11.69
C SER A 14 -9.76 18.44 -10.39
N ASP A 15 -9.64 19.09 -9.22
CA ASP A 15 -10.07 18.50 -7.96
C ASP A 15 -11.59 18.23 -8.05
N PRO A 16 -12.04 16.98 -7.95
CA PRO A 16 -13.48 16.72 -7.82
C PRO A 16 -13.96 17.38 -6.53
N GLY A 17 -15.08 18.10 -6.60
CA GLY A 17 -15.81 18.46 -5.38
C GLY A 17 -16.21 17.17 -4.68
N GLY A 18 -15.80 16.99 -3.42
CA GLY A 18 -16.00 15.75 -2.69
C GLY A 18 -15.16 15.62 -1.42
N SER A 19 -15.34 14.50 -0.72
CA SER A 19 -14.55 14.07 0.43
C SER A 19 -13.06 13.87 0.09
N GLU A 20 -12.20 13.85 1.11
CA GLU A 20 -10.77 13.59 0.92
C GLU A 20 -10.54 12.21 0.26
N THR A 21 -11.32 11.21 0.65
CA THR A 21 -11.31 9.86 0.07
C THR A 21 -11.61 9.88 -1.43
N GLU A 22 -12.64 10.59 -1.87
CA GLU A 22 -13.00 10.69 -3.30
C GLU A 22 -11.90 11.37 -4.11
N ARG A 23 -11.29 12.42 -3.54
CA ARG A 23 -10.13 13.08 -4.16
C ARG A 23 -8.97 12.10 -4.29
N VAL A 24 -8.67 11.30 -3.28
CA VAL A 24 -7.58 10.31 -3.33
C VAL A 24 -7.86 9.22 -4.37
N ALA A 25 -9.08 8.69 -4.42
CA ALA A 25 -9.49 7.71 -5.42
C ALA A 25 -9.36 8.27 -6.86
N HIS A 26 -9.81 9.51 -7.10
CA HIS A 26 -9.64 10.19 -8.38
C HIS A 26 -8.15 10.32 -8.76
N ASN A 27 -7.33 10.71 -7.79
CA ASN A 27 -5.89 10.85 -7.99
C ASN A 27 -5.19 9.53 -8.30
N MET A 28 -5.63 8.42 -7.72
CA MET A 28 -5.12 7.10 -8.08
C MET A 28 -5.30 6.82 -9.56
N VAL A 29 -6.52 7.01 -10.08
CA VAL A 29 -6.82 6.81 -11.50
C VAL A 29 -6.01 7.78 -12.37
N TYR A 30 -5.95 9.05 -11.99
CA TYR A 30 -5.20 10.07 -12.73
C TYR A 30 -3.71 9.72 -12.85
N VAL A 31 -3.04 9.39 -11.74
CA VAL A 31 -1.60 9.03 -11.74
C VAL A 31 -1.34 7.80 -12.60
N PHE A 32 -2.25 6.82 -12.63
CA PHE A 32 -2.13 5.65 -13.51
C PHE A 32 -2.39 5.99 -14.99
N SER A 33 -3.19 7.01 -15.29
CA SER A 33 -3.45 7.45 -16.67
C SER A 33 -2.35 8.33 -17.28
N LEU A 34 -1.44 8.91 -16.47
CA LEU A 34 -0.39 9.80 -16.96
C LEU A 34 0.53 9.08 -17.96
N PRO A 35 0.72 9.56 -19.19
CA PRO A 35 1.65 8.93 -20.12
C PRO A 35 3.11 9.09 -19.66
N ALA A 36 3.97 8.16 -20.06
CA ALA A 36 5.43 8.19 -19.86
C ALA A 36 5.96 8.23 -18.41
N LEU A 37 5.10 8.08 -17.40
CA LEU A 37 5.55 7.95 -16.01
C LEU A 37 6.00 6.51 -15.71
N PRO A 38 7.24 6.26 -15.25
CA PRO A 38 7.69 4.92 -14.87
C PRO A 38 6.84 4.33 -13.74
N ILE A 39 6.60 3.02 -13.79
CA ILE A 39 5.74 2.32 -12.82
C ILE A 39 6.20 2.52 -11.37
N LYS A 40 7.51 2.53 -11.13
CA LYS A 40 8.10 2.79 -9.81
C LYS A 40 7.73 4.19 -9.28
N GLN A 41 7.69 5.20 -10.15
CA GLN A 41 7.32 6.55 -9.76
C GLN A 41 5.81 6.65 -9.47
N ARG A 42 4.96 5.98 -10.28
CA ARG A 42 3.51 5.91 -10.03
C ARG A 42 3.22 5.35 -8.64
N PHE A 43 3.75 4.18 -8.35
CA PHE A 43 3.53 3.56 -7.05
C PHE A 43 4.11 4.38 -5.90
N SER A 44 5.30 4.96 -6.05
CA SER A 44 5.84 5.82 -4.99
C SER A 44 4.94 7.02 -4.70
N ILE A 45 4.43 7.72 -5.72
CA ILE A 45 3.49 8.84 -5.56
C ILE A 45 2.23 8.38 -4.80
N LEU A 46 1.64 7.27 -5.23
CA LEU A 46 0.39 6.77 -4.65
C LEU A 46 0.56 6.26 -3.23
N LEU A 47 1.66 5.55 -2.95
CA LEU A 47 1.98 5.08 -1.61
C LEU A 47 2.20 6.26 -0.65
N ASN A 48 2.93 7.30 -1.07
CA ASN A 48 3.12 8.50 -0.24
C ASN A 48 1.80 9.22 0.04
N ARG A 49 0.93 9.38 -0.97
CA ARG A 49 -0.36 10.02 -0.80
C ARG A 49 -1.28 9.21 0.13
N MET A 50 -1.30 7.90 -0.06
CA MET A 50 -2.03 6.99 0.83
C MET A 50 -1.51 7.01 2.26
N CYS A 51 -0.19 7.08 2.48
CA CYS A 51 0.35 7.25 3.83
C CYS A 51 -0.20 8.53 4.49
N SER A 52 -0.28 9.63 3.76
CA SER A 52 -0.85 10.89 4.27
C SER A 52 -2.32 10.77 4.60
N THR A 53 -3.13 10.18 3.71
CA THR A 53 -4.59 10.04 3.90
C THR A 53 -4.93 9.06 5.01
N LEU A 54 -4.18 7.97 5.14
CA LEU A 54 -4.38 6.96 6.17
C LEU A 54 -3.75 7.35 7.53
N ASP A 55 -3.00 8.45 7.58
CA ASP A 55 -2.14 8.83 8.72
C ASP A 55 -1.15 7.70 9.13
N MET A 56 -0.54 7.05 8.13
CA MET A 56 0.42 5.95 8.29
C MET A 56 1.85 6.43 8.06
N ASP A 57 2.81 5.86 8.78
CA ASP A 57 4.23 6.27 8.68
C ASP A 57 4.85 5.82 7.34
N TYR A 58 4.45 4.65 6.83
CA TYR A 58 5.00 4.07 5.61
C TYR A 58 3.99 3.16 4.90
N GLY A 59 4.28 2.88 3.63
CA GLY A 59 3.50 1.96 2.82
C GLY A 59 4.34 1.38 1.68
N TYR A 60 3.98 0.19 1.24
CA TYR A 60 4.74 -0.55 0.24
C TYR A 60 3.90 -1.58 -0.50
N ILE A 61 4.48 -2.10 -1.59
CA ILE A 61 3.92 -3.17 -2.38
C ILE A 61 4.96 -4.29 -2.44
N THR A 62 4.51 -5.51 -2.17
CA THR A 62 5.37 -6.70 -2.23
C THR A 62 5.17 -7.47 -3.53
N LEU A 63 6.17 -8.27 -3.89
CA LEU A 63 6.04 -9.36 -4.86
C LEU A 63 6.11 -10.70 -4.10
N PRO A 64 5.28 -11.69 -4.47
CA PRO A 64 5.21 -12.97 -3.80
C PRO A 64 6.47 -13.75 -4.13
N GLN A 65 7.41 -13.73 -3.20
CA GLN A 65 8.53 -14.64 -3.14
C GLN A 65 8.55 -15.24 -1.74
N GLU A 66 8.64 -16.57 -1.64
CA GLU A 66 8.78 -17.24 -0.36
C GLU A 66 10.27 -17.38 -0.01
N PRO A 67 10.66 -17.24 1.28
CA PRO A 67 9.86 -16.87 2.45
C PRO A 67 9.80 -15.34 2.70
N VAL A 68 10.57 -14.57 1.95
CA VAL A 68 10.70 -13.11 2.07
C VAL A 68 10.23 -12.47 0.77
N SER A 69 9.13 -11.74 0.85
CA SER A 69 8.58 -11.03 -0.29
C SER A 69 9.47 -9.83 -0.62
N ALA A 70 9.90 -9.71 -1.88
CA ALA A 70 10.63 -8.54 -2.32
C ALA A 70 9.72 -7.30 -2.21
N VAL A 71 10.29 -6.15 -1.83
CA VAL A 71 9.57 -4.87 -1.73
C VAL A 71 10.05 -3.92 -2.83
N PRO A 72 9.61 -4.10 -4.09
CA PRO A 72 10.07 -3.27 -5.21
C PRO A 72 9.56 -1.83 -5.16
N PHE A 73 8.44 -1.58 -4.47
CA PHE A 73 7.79 -0.27 -4.41
C PHE A 73 7.49 0.11 -2.96
N PHE A 74 7.88 1.33 -2.58
CA PHE A 74 7.75 1.82 -1.22
C PHE A 74 7.54 3.34 -1.19
N SER A 75 6.91 3.83 -0.12
CA SER A 75 6.78 5.26 0.17
C SER A 75 8.12 5.85 0.60
N ALA A 76 8.29 7.16 0.45
CA ALA A 76 9.58 7.83 0.65
C ALA A 76 10.12 7.72 2.08
N ARG A 77 9.24 7.50 3.07
CA ARG A 77 9.57 7.40 4.49
C ARG A 77 9.91 5.97 4.94
N MET A 78 9.73 4.97 4.07
CA MET A 78 10.03 3.59 4.44
C MET A 78 11.54 3.35 4.50
N VAL A 79 12.01 2.80 5.61
CA VAL A 79 13.37 2.25 5.72
C VAL A 79 13.29 0.77 5.39
N VAL A 80 13.75 0.40 4.19
CA VAL A 80 13.78 -1.01 3.77
C VAL A 80 14.88 -1.73 4.57
N ARG A 81 14.48 -2.72 5.36
CA ARG A 81 15.39 -3.65 6.04
C ARG A 81 15.02 -5.07 5.62
N PRO A 82 16.00 -5.96 5.40
CA PRO A 82 15.69 -7.36 5.16
C PRO A 82 14.92 -7.92 6.36
N PRO A 83 13.80 -8.66 6.16
CA PRO A 83 13.09 -9.31 7.25
C PRO A 83 14.02 -10.26 7.99
N ARG A 84 13.92 -10.29 9.32
CA ARG A 84 14.67 -11.24 10.14
C ARG A 84 14.13 -12.66 9.89
N PRO A 85 15.00 -13.67 9.72
CA PRO A 85 14.55 -15.06 9.55
C PRO A 85 13.67 -15.53 10.72
N GLY A 86 12.63 -16.32 10.43
CA GLY A 86 11.91 -17.11 11.43
C GLY A 86 10.60 -16.55 11.95
N LYS A 87 10.17 -15.33 11.57
CA LYS A 87 8.83 -14.82 11.87
C LYS A 87 7.97 -14.70 10.61
N PRO A 88 6.70 -15.17 10.63
CA PRO A 88 5.81 -14.99 9.49
C PRO A 88 5.46 -13.51 9.31
N THR A 89 5.44 -13.05 8.07
CA THR A 89 5.08 -11.64 7.77
C THR A 89 3.58 -11.46 7.57
N LEU A 90 3.09 -10.23 7.79
CA LEU A 90 1.70 -9.86 7.48
C LEU A 90 1.38 -10.09 5.99
N SER A 91 2.35 -9.87 5.09
CA SER A 91 2.21 -10.19 3.67
C SER A 91 1.96 -11.67 3.42
N HIS A 92 2.68 -12.55 4.13
CA HIS A 92 2.50 -14.01 4.01
C HIS A 92 1.10 -14.43 4.48
N LEU A 93 0.62 -13.86 5.59
CA LEU A 93 -0.72 -14.11 6.12
C LEU A 93 -1.82 -13.68 5.12
N MET A 94 -1.71 -12.46 4.57
CA MET A 94 -2.65 -11.96 3.56
C MET A 94 -2.60 -12.77 2.26
N SER A 95 -1.40 -13.17 1.83
CA SER A 95 -1.24 -13.97 0.61
C SER A 95 -1.89 -15.35 0.73
N ARG A 96 -1.80 -15.98 1.92
CA ARG A 96 -2.45 -17.27 2.18
C ARG A 96 -3.96 -17.16 2.36
N SER A 97 -4.43 -16.21 3.16
CA SER A 97 -5.86 -16.04 3.44
C SER A 97 -6.64 -15.41 2.29
N ARG A 98 -5.95 -14.73 1.36
CA ARG A 98 -6.54 -13.93 0.28
C ARG A 98 -7.49 -12.84 0.77
N ASN A 99 -7.37 -12.45 2.03
CA ASN A 99 -8.20 -11.44 2.67
C ASN A 99 -7.39 -10.18 2.98
N ALA A 100 -8.06 -9.04 2.89
CA ALA A 100 -7.53 -7.80 3.42
C ALA A 100 -7.39 -7.91 4.94
N LEU A 101 -6.37 -7.26 5.49
CA LEU A 101 -6.07 -7.25 6.91
C LEU A 101 -6.03 -5.80 7.41
N HIS A 102 -6.60 -5.56 8.57
CA HIS A 102 -6.46 -4.27 9.26
C HIS A 102 -6.51 -4.46 10.78
N PHE A 103 -5.88 -3.54 11.48
CA PHE A 103 -6.02 -3.36 12.93
C PHE A 103 -5.59 -1.93 13.31
N ASP A 104 -6.27 -1.37 14.31
CA ASP A 104 -6.00 -0.01 14.81
C ASP A 104 -5.01 0.01 15.97
N THR A 105 -4.88 -1.13 16.67
CA THR A 105 -3.93 -1.31 17.77
C THR A 105 -3.26 -2.68 17.69
N PRO A 106 -2.10 -2.89 18.36
CA PRO A 106 -1.43 -4.20 18.39
C PRO A 106 -2.29 -5.31 18.99
N ASP A 107 -3.20 -4.98 19.91
CA ASP A 107 -4.05 -5.95 20.60
C ASP A 107 -5.12 -6.54 19.67
N ASP A 108 -5.46 -5.84 18.59
CA ASP A 108 -6.40 -6.30 17.56
C ASP A 108 -5.71 -7.13 16.46
N ALA A 109 -4.38 -7.28 16.52
CA ALA A 109 -3.62 -7.99 15.50
C ALA A 109 -3.97 -9.50 15.49
N PRO A 110 -3.94 -10.18 14.32
CA PRO A 110 -4.31 -11.60 14.21
C PRO A 110 -3.46 -12.55 15.07
N SER A 111 -2.23 -12.14 15.39
CA SER A 111 -1.39 -12.75 16.43
C SER A 111 -0.31 -11.77 16.89
N GLY A 112 0.18 -11.96 18.11
CA GLY A 112 1.24 -11.13 18.70
C GLY A 112 2.63 -11.31 18.10
N ASP A 113 2.83 -12.27 17.18
CA ASP A 113 4.14 -12.60 16.61
C ASP A 113 4.35 -12.18 15.16
N TYR A 114 3.34 -11.60 14.51
CA TYR A 114 3.49 -11.13 13.13
C TYR A 114 4.35 -9.88 13.06
N ILE A 115 5.22 -9.87 12.07
CA ILE A 115 6.00 -8.69 11.67
C ILE A 115 5.55 -8.23 10.29
N ASP A 116 5.75 -6.96 10.00
CA ASP A 116 5.64 -6.45 8.65
C ASP A 116 6.95 -6.69 7.85
N GLN A 117 7.00 -6.23 6.60
CA GLN A 117 8.21 -6.38 5.76
C GLN A 117 9.39 -5.50 6.20
N THR A 118 9.22 -4.62 7.18
CA THR A 118 10.32 -3.87 7.80
C THR A 118 10.95 -4.63 8.98
N GLY A 119 10.35 -5.75 9.39
CA GLY A 119 10.77 -6.53 10.54
C GLY A 119 10.27 -5.97 11.87
N HIS A 120 9.30 -5.05 11.84
CA HIS A 120 8.69 -4.44 13.02
C HIS A 120 7.27 -4.98 13.23
N VAL A 121 6.81 -4.94 14.48
CA VAL A 121 5.38 -5.09 14.79
C VAL A 121 4.78 -3.70 14.62
N PRO A 122 3.97 -3.44 13.58
CA PRO A 122 3.35 -2.14 13.42
C PRO A 122 2.33 -1.92 14.54
N TYR A 123 2.17 -0.67 14.99
CA TYR A 123 1.15 -0.33 15.96
C TYR A 123 -0.26 -0.47 15.35
N ARG A 124 -0.39 -0.01 14.11
CA ARG A 124 -1.60 -0.08 13.29
C ARG A 124 -1.25 -0.49 11.87
N PHE A 125 -2.17 -1.16 11.21
CA PHE A 125 -1.91 -1.73 9.90
C PHE A 125 -3.15 -1.73 9.02
N ALA A 126 -2.95 -1.54 7.73
CA ALA A 126 -3.94 -1.86 6.70
C ALA A 126 -3.24 -2.44 5.48
N GLY A 127 -3.76 -3.54 4.97
CA GLY A 127 -3.23 -4.16 3.77
C GLY A 127 -4.28 -4.95 3.01
N ALA A 128 -3.99 -5.17 1.73
CA ALA A 128 -4.80 -6.02 0.87
C ALA A 128 -3.90 -6.86 -0.03
N PRO A 129 -4.28 -8.12 -0.30
CA PRO A 129 -3.62 -8.91 -1.33
C PRO A 129 -3.88 -8.31 -2.70
N VAL A 130 -2.89 -8.36 -3.58
CA VAL A 130 -3.02 -8.06 -4.99
C VAL A 130 -3.42 -9.34 -5.70
N VAL A 131 -4.67 -9.41 -6.14
CA VAL A 131 -5.25 -10.60 -6.77
C VAL A 131 -5.58 -10.32 -8.22
N PHE A 132 -5.11 -11.17 -9.12
CA PHE A 132 -5.48 -11.18 -10.53
C PHE A 132 -5.70 -12.63 -10.98
N ASP A 133 -6.77 -12.88 -11.73
CA ASP A 133 -7.12 -14.23 -12.22
C ASP A 133 -7.06 -15.33 -11.13
N GLY A 134 -7.58 -15.01 -9.94
CA GLY A 134 -7.60 -15.94 -8.80
C GLY A 134 -6.23 -16.27 -8.20
N ARG A 135 -5.14 -15.60 -8.62
CA ARG A 135 -3.77 -15.74 -8.09
C ARG A 135 -3.36 -14.49 -7.33
N VAL A 136 -2.54 -14.67 -6.29
CA VAL A 136 -1.96 -13.55 -5.53
C VAL A 136 -0.62 -13.17 -6.15
N TYR A 137 -0.52 -11.93 -6.64
CA TYR A 137 0.68 -11.34 -7.26
C TYR A 137 1.44 -10.41 -6.33
N GLY A 138 1.04 -10.34 -5.06
CA GLY A 138 1.68 -9.51 -4.04
C GLY A 138 0.70 -8.98 -3.02
N THR A 139 1.10 -7.93 -2.32
CA THR A 139 0.28 -7.23 -1.33
C THR A 139 0.53 -5.73 -1.43
N VAL A 140 -0.47 -4.93 -1.07
CA VAL A 140 -0.32 -3.50 -0.78
C VAL A 140 -0.49 -3.34 0.72
N GLU A 141 0.44 -2.66 1.37
CA GLU A 141 0.54 -2.60 2.83
C GLU A 141 0.89 -1.20 3.33
N PHE A 142 0.30 -0.85 4.48
CA PHE A 142 0.54 0.41 5.18
C PHE A 142 0.69 0.12 6.67
N GLY A 143 1.74 0.69 7.27
CA GLY A 143 2.05 0.54 8.68
C GLY A 143 2.21 1.89 9.38
N GLY A 144 1.67 1.99 10.58
CA GLY A 144 1.89 3.10 11.51
C GLY A 144 2.59 2.60 12.76
N ALA A 145 3.61 3.32 13.22
CA ALA A 145 4.41 2.99 14.39
C ALA A 145 3.99 3.76 15.65
N ARG A 146 2.98 4.64 15.55
CA ARG A 146 2.61 5.57 16.62
C ARG A 146 1.18 5.34 17.13
N PRO A 147 0.96 5.45 18.46
CA PRO A 147 -0.38 5.52 19.02
C PRO A 147 -1.04 6.88 18.76
N GLY A 148 -2.37 6.94 18.89
CA GLY A 148 -3.12 8.20 18.92
C GLY A 148 -3.59 8.72 17.55
N ALA A 149 -3.37 7.98 16.47
CA ALA A 149 -3.97 8.25 15.17
C ALA A 149 -5.47 7.92 15.18
N ALA A 150 -6.23 8.54 14.27
CA ALA A 150 -7.66 8.22 14.10
C ALA A 150 -7.84 6.76 13.62
N PRO A 151 -8.93 6.07 14.04
CA PRO A 151 -9.23 4.72 13.57
C PRO A 151 -9.36 4.63 12.05
N ILE A 152 -8.99 3.47 11.50
CA ILE A 152 -9.10 3.16 10.09
C ILE A 152 -10.58 2.97 9.73
N THR A 153 -11.09 3.81 8.84
CA THR A 153 -12.49 3.77 8.40
C THR A 153 -12.71 2.76 7.27
N SER A 154 -13.98 2.45 6.96
CA SER A 154 -14.32 1.64 5.78
C SER A 154 -13.87 2.28 4.47
N GLU A 155 -13.87 3.61 4.39
CA GLU A 155 -13.38 4.37 3.24
C GLU A 155 -11.87 4.20 3.04
N HIS A 156 -11.10 4.23 4.12
CA HIS A 156 -9.67 3.93 4.10
C HIS A 156 -9.39 2.53 3.55
N LEU A 157 -10.12 1.52 4.02
CA LEU A 157 -9.98 0.14 3.53
C LEU A 157 -10.39 0.01 2.06
N MET A 158 -11.38 0.78 1.61
CA MET A 158 -11.77 0.84 0.20
C MET A 158 -10.63 1.41 -0.66
N LEU A 159 -9.96 2.47 -0.23
CA LEU A 159 -8.81 3.03 -0.94
C LEU A 159 -7.66 2.04 -1.07
N VAL A 160 -7.35 1.29 -0.01
CA VAL A 160 -6.32 0.23 -0.05
C VAL A 160 -6.67 -0.85 -1.08
N ARG A 161 -7.95 -1.25 -1.15
CA ARG A 161 -8.44 -2.21 -2.14
C ARG A 161 -8.39 -1.68 -3.57
N ILE A 162 -8.75 -0.40 -3.79
CA ILE A 162 -8.65 0.25 -5.10
C ILE A 162 -7.21 0.26 -5.57
N LEU A 163 -6.27 0.66 -4.70
CA LEU A 163 -4.85 0.66 -5.02
C LEU A 163 -4.35 -0.76 -5.34
N SER A 164 -4.79 -1.77 -4.58
CA SER A 164 -4.49 -3.18 -4.87
C SER A 164 -4.99 -3.61 -6.26
N GLY A 165 -6.23 -3.25 -6.61
CA GLY A 165 -6.79 -3.54 -7.94
C GLY A 165 -6.02 -2.85 -9.08
N LEU A 166 -5.61 -1.59 -8.90
CA LEU A 166 -4.78 -0.87 -9.87
C LEU A 166 -3.37 -1.46 -9.98
N ALA A 167 -2.82 -1.95 -8.87
CA ALA A 167 -1.51 -2.58 -8.84
C ALA A 167 -1.48 -3.92 -9.58
N ALA A 168 -2.60 -4.65 -9.59
CA ALA A 168 -2.72 -5.99 -10.15
C ALA A 168 -2.20 -6.09 -11.59
N GLY A 169 -2.71 -5.28 -12.51
CA GLY A 169 -2.28 -5.34 -13.92
C GLY A 169 -0.78 -5.06 -14.10
N SER A 170 -0.21 -4.15 -13.30
CA SER A 170 1.22 -3.84 -13.39
C SER A 170 2.09 -4.96 -12.81
N LEU A 171 1.67 -5.58 -11.71
CA LEU A 171 2.40 -6.66 -11.05
C LEU A 171 2.36 -7.95 -11.86
N VAL A 172 1.25 -8.24 -12.54
CA VAL A 172 1.14 -9.37 -13.49
C VAL A 172 2.21 -9.26 -14.56
N LEU A 173 2.32 -8.10 -15.22
CA LEU A 173 3.31 -7.84 -16.27
C LEU A 173 4.77 -7.87 -15.79
N LEU A 174 5.01 -7.81 -14.48
CA LEU A 174 6.34 -7.88 -13.87
C LEU A 174 6.67 -9.28 -13.32
N SER A 175 5.68 -10.18 -13.28
CA SER A 175 5.83 -11.53 -12.72
C SER A 175 6.03 -12.60 -13.80
N ASP A 176 5.83 -12.24 -15.07
CA ASP A 176 6.19 -13.02 -16.26
C ASP A 176 7.64 -12.72 -16.69
#